data_AF-A0A6I1KHE2-F1
#
_entry.id   AF-A0A6I1KHE2-F1
#
_cell.length_a   1.000
_cell.length_b   1.000
_cell.length_c   1.000
_cell.angle_alpha   90.00
_cell.angle_beta   90.00
_cell.angle_gamma   90.00
#
_symmetry.space_group_name_H-M   'P 1'
#
loop_
_entity.id
_entity.type
_entity.pdbx_description
1 polymer ?
#
loop_
_entity_poly.entity_id
_entity_poly.type
_entity_poly.pdbx_seq_one_letter_code
_entity_poly.pdbx_strand_id
1 'polypeptide(L)'
;MLSLMNIYKKHMECFKGEVRKHPVIILVDNDSGAKQIKIKYVKDEVGPFYHYGLNLYVTFTPLGPGGEDSAIEDLFDEKTLSHKLDGKTFSKKKKIDPKIEFGKTVFATKVVSANQTKIKFDGFKCLLDQFSQVIGHYTGEKEGGCKEGCCSMTQKRNWKR
;
A
#
# COMPACT_ATOMS: atom_id res chain seq x y z
N MET A 1 -0.68 -14.91 2.01
CA MET A 1 -1.18 -14.06 0.90
C MET A 1 -1.46 -14.87 -0.36
N LEU A 2 -0.53 -15.67 -0.89
CA LEU A 2 -0.80 -16.45 -2.11
C LEU A 2 -2.02 -17.40 -2.01
N SER A 3 -2.13 -18.12 -0.88
CA SER A 3 -3.29 -18.97 -0.61
C SER A 3 -4.60 -18.18 -0.71
N LEU A 4 -4.64 -16.96 -0.16
CA LEU A 4 -5.81 -16.08 -0.23
C LEU A 4 -6.19 -15.72 -1.67
N MET A 5 -5.22 -15.37 -2.52
CA MET A 5 -5.48 -14.96 -3.90
C MET A 5 -5.96 -16.14 -4.76
N ASN A 6 -5.35 -17.31 -4.59
CA ASN A 6 -5.79 -18.54 -5.26
C ASN A 6 -7.20 -18.96 -4.80
N ILE A 7 -7.47 -18.89 -3.49
CA ILE A 7 -8.79 -19.14 -2.91
C ILE A 7 -9.80 -18.14 -3.48
N TYR A 8 -9.47 -16.84 -3.51
CA TYR A 8 -10.34 -15.83 -4.08
C TYR A 8 -10.71 -16.19 -5.52
N LYS A 9 -9.72 -16.43 -6.39
CA LYS A 9 -9.97 -16.82 -7.79
C LYS A 9 -10.87 -18.05 -7.91
N LYS A 10 -10.55 -19.12 -7.17
CA LYS A 10 -11.32 -20.37 -7.18
C LYS A 10 -12.76 -20.18 -6.69
N HIS A 11 -12.96 -19.43 -5.61
CA HIS A 11 -14.31 -19.17 -5.09
C HIS A 11 -15.09 -18.26 -6.04
N MET A 12 -14.42 -17.29 -6.68
CA MET A 12 -15.06 -16.40 -7.65
C MET A 12 -15.55 -17.12 -8.91
N GLU A 13 -14.98 -18.28 -9.28
CA GLU A 13 -15.48 -19.12 -10.39
C GLU A 13 -16.90 -19.68 -10.12
N CYS A 14 -17.29 -19.81 -8.84
CA CYS A 14 -18.62 -20.29 -8.47
C CYS A 14 -19.71 -19.21 -8.61
N PHE A 15 -19.34 -17.92 -8.64
CA PHE A 15 -20.28 -16.82 -8.78
C PHE A 15 -20.49 -16.52 -10.26
N LYS A 16 -21.48 -17.21 -10.85
CA LYS A 16 -21.94 -16.98 -12.23
C LYS A 16 -23.11 -15.98 -12.18
N GLY A 17 -22.84 -14.71 -12.45
CA GLY A 17 -23.81 -13.61 -12.30
C GLY A 17 -23.26 -12.28 -12.84
N GLU A 18 -23.87 -11.15 -12.44
CA GLU A 18 -23.54 -9.80 -12.93
C GLU A 18 -22.03 -9.52 -13.06
N VAL A 19 -21.69 -8.70 -14.04
CA VAL A 19 -20.34 -8.16 -14.24
C VAL A 19 -19.86 -7.53 -12.94
N ARG A 20 -18.67 -7.94 -12.48
CA ARG A 20 -18.01 -7.35 -11.32
C ARG A 20 -17.85 -5.83 -11.56
N LYS A 21 -18.46 -5.00 -10.72
CA LYS A 21 -18.54 -3.54 -10.97
C LYS A 21 -17.31 -2.77 -10.49
N HIS A 22 -16.53 -3.34 -9.57
CA HIS A 22 -15.41 -2.64 -8.93
C HIS A 22 -14.16 -3.53 -8.80
N PRO A 23 -12.95 -2.94 -8.82
CA PRO A 23 -11.72 -3.65 -8.51
C PRO A 23 -11.64 -3.97 -7.02
N VAL A 24 -10.95 -5.06 -6.69
CA VAL A 24 -10.50 -5.43 -5.36
C VAL A 24 -8.99 -5.20 -5.31
N ILE A 25 -8.55 -4.35 -4.39
CA ILE A 25 -7.14 -3.97 -4.26
C ILE A 25 -6.57 -4.56 -2.98
N ILE A 26 -5.55 -5.40 -3.10
CA ILE A 26 -4.73 -5.84 -1.98
C ILE A 26 -3.54 -4.89 -1.88
N LEU A 27 -3.52 -4.07 -0.83
CA LEU A 27 -2.34 -3.29 -0.47
C LEU A 27 -1.39 -4.14 0.39
N VAL A 28 -0.11 -4.09 0.05
CA VAL A 28 0.96 -4.81 0.75
C VAL A 28 2.05 -3.82 1.16
N ASP A 29 2.57 -3.93 2.38
CA ASP A 29 3.78 -3.20 2.77
C ASP A 29 4.93 -3.56 1.82
N ASN A 30 5.70 -2.58 1.40
CA ASN A 30 6.81 -2.74 0.45
C ASN A 30 8.10 -3.13 1.17
N ASP A 31 8.02 -4.07 2.11
CA ASP A 31 9.14 -4.49 2.94
C ASP A 31 9.65 -5.90 2.58
N SER A 32 10.57 -6.41 3.40
CA SER A 32 11.09 -7.78 3.28
C SER A 32 10.03 -8.88 3.29
N GLY A 33 8.88 -8.66 3.93
CA GLY A 33 7.74 -9.57 3.94
C GLY A 33 7.05 -9.69 2.57
N ALA A 34 7.14 -8.64 1.74
CA ALA A 34 6.61 -8.65 0.38
C ALA A 34 7.53 -9.29 -0.67
N LYS A 35 8.79 -9.61 -0.34
CA LYS A 35 9.78 -10.16 -1.29
C LYS A 35 9.28 -11.39 -2.03
N GLN A 36 8.64 -12.34 -1.32
CA GLN A 36 8.14 -13.57 -1.95
C GLN A 36 7.00 -13.31 -2.95
N ILE A 37 6.20 -12.26 -2.73
CA ILE A 37 5.10 -11.88 -3.62
C ILE A 37 5.67 -11.18 -4.86
N LYS A 38 6.58 -10.22 -4.66
CA LYS A 38 7.27 -9.51 -5.75
C LYS A 38 7.99 -10.48 -6.69
N ILE A 39 8.78 -11.41 -6.15
CA ILE A 39 9.57 -12.36 -6.94
C ILE A 39 8.68 -13.32 -7.75
N LYS A 40 7.50 -13.71 -7.24
CA LYS A 40 6.65 -14.69 -7.91
C LYS A 40 5.75 -14.08 -8.98
N TYR A 41 5.28 -12.86 -8.78
CA TYR A 41 4.21 -12.26 -9.60
C TYR A 41 4.60 -10.95 -10.28
N VAL A 42 5.44 -10.15 -9.64
CA VAL A 42 5.90 -8.86 -10.19
C VAL A 42 7.24 -9.07 -10.91
N LYS A 43 7.30 -10.10 -11.77
CA LYS A 43 8.53 -10.43 -12.51
C LYS A 43 8.82 -9.44 -13.63
N ASP A 44 7.77 -8.88 -14.25
CA ASP A 44 7.89 -8.12 -15.49
C ASP A 44 7.08 -6.80 -15.52
N GLU A 45 6.18 -6.56 -14.54
CA GLU A 45 5.38 -5.33 -14.52
C GLU A 45 6.11 -4.22 -13.76
N VAL A 46 6.64 -3.25 -14.52
CA VAL A 46 7.24 -1.98 -14.03
C VAL A 46 6.14 -0.98 -13.62
N GLY A 47 4.97 -1.48 -13.21
CA GLY A 47 3.76 -0.71 -12.99
C GLY A 47 3.45 -0.42 -11.52
N PRO A 48 2.55 0.55 -11.25
CA PRO A 48 2.09 0.91 -9.91
C PRO A 48 1.30 -0.19 -9.18
N PHE A 49 0.87 -1.23 -9.90
CA PHE A 49 0.10 -2.37 -9.41
C PHE A 49 0.40 -3.61 -10.25
N TYR A 50 -0.05 -4.77 -9.77
CA TYR A 50 -0.06 -6.04 -10.47
C TYR A 50 -1.49 -6.55 -10.63
N HIS A 51 -1.92 -6.85 -11.86
CA HIS A 51 -3.23 -7.46 -12.12
C HIS A 51 -3.12 -8.98 -11.99
N TYR A 52 -3.66 -9.54 -10.91
CA TYR A 52 -3.61 -10.99 -10.70
C TYR A 52 -4.66 -11.74 -11.54
N GLY A 53 -5.77 -11.08 -11.86
CA GLY A 53 -6.85 -11.61 -12.70
C GLY A 53 -8.23 -11.30 -12.13
N LEU A 54 -9.27 -11.48 -12.95
CA LEU A 54 -10.64 -11.05 -12.62
C LEU A 54 -10.65 -9.55 -12.28
N ASN A 55 -11.24 -9.16 -11.16
CA ASN A 55 -11.19 -7.81 -10.61
C ASN A 55 -10.13 -7.66 -9.49
N LEU A 56 -9.18 -8.60 -9.33
CA LEU A 56 -8.22 -8.59 -8.23
C LEU A 56 -6.86 -7.99 -8.64
N TYR A 57 -6.41 -7.03 -7.86
CA TYR A 57 -5.16 -6.30 -8.02
C TYR A 57 -4.33 -6.34 -6.75
N VAL A 58 -3.02 -6.22 -6.91
CA VAL A 58 -2.05 -6.06 -5.82
C VAL A 58 -1.30 -4.76 -6.03
N THR A 59 -1.16 -3.97 -4.98
CA THR A 59 -0.30 -2.79 -4.98
C THR A 59 0.53 -2.75 -3.71
N PHE A 60 1.56 -1.93 -3.71
CA PHE A 60 2.54 -1.84 -2.64
C PHE A 60 2.63 -0.41 -2.15
N THR A 61 2.96 -0.21 -0.87
CA THR A 61 3.31 1.12 -0.37
C THR A 61 4.45 1.69 -1.22
N PRO A 62 4.46 3.00 -1.54
CA PRO A 62 5.56 3.61 -2.28
C PRO A 62 6.91 3.32 -1.59
N LEU A 63 7.95 3.00 -2.37
CA LEU A 63 9.29 2.80 -1.79
C LEU A 63 9.74 4.08 -1.08
N GLY A 64 10.50 3.88 0.01
CA GLY A 64 11.14 4.99 0.70
C GLY A 64 12.19 5.69 -0.18
N PRO A 65 12.77 6.80 0.32
CA PRO A 65 13.90 7.46 -0.30
C PRO A 65 15.00 6.45 -0.68
N GLY A 66 15.59 6.58 -1.87
CA GLY A 66 16.64 5.66 -2.32
C GLY A 66 16.17 4.23 -2.64
N GLY A 67 14.88 3.95 -2.64
CA GLY A 67 14.34 2.62 -2.92
C GLY A 67 14.28 1.69 -1.70
N GLU A 68 14.30 2.26 -0.50
CA GLU A 68 14.22 1.52 0.76
C GLU A 68 12.85 0.86 0.97
N ASP A 69 12.87 -0.23 1.76
CA ASP A 69 11.67 -0.91 2.22
C ASP A 69 10.74 0.10 2.94
N SER A 70 9.43 -0.03 2.74
CA SER A 70 8.44 0.83 3.40
C SER A 70 7.23 0.06 3.90
N ALA A 71 6.55 0.63 4.87
CA ALA A 71 5.26 0.22 5.37
C ALA A 71 4.28 1.39 5.36
N ILE A 72 2.98 1.11 5.51
CA ILE A 72 1.95 2.16 5.44
C ILE A 72 2.15 3.28 6.48
N GLU A 73 2.76 2.95 7.63
CA GLU A 73 3.02 3.94 8.67
C GLU A 73 4.11 4.95 8.27
N ASP A 74 4.98 4.63 7.31
CA ASP A 74 5.97 5.57 6.78
C ASP A 74 5.36 6.71 5.97
N LEU A 75 4.07 6.61 5.61
CA LEU A 75 3.36 7.65 4.86
C LEU A 75 2.85 8.80 5.76
N PHE A 76 2.96 8.66 7.08
CA PHE A 76 2.67 9.74 8.03
C PHE A 76 3.87 10.66 8.21
N ASP A 77 3.60 11.95 8.45
CA ASP A 77 4.66 12.90 8.77
C ASP A 77 5.33 12.59 10.13
N GLU A 78 6.56 13.06 10.29
CA GLU A 78 7.35 12.87 11.51
C GLU A 78 6.62 13.41 12.75
N LYS A 79 5.89 14.52 12.61
CA LYS A 79 5.08 15.10 13.68
C LYS A 79 4.01 14.14 14.18
N THR A 80 3.34 13.42 13.29
CA THR A 80 2.33 12.43 13.65
C THR A 80 2.98 11.19 14.26
N LEU A 81 4.08 10.70 13.66
CA LEU A 81 4.81 9.53 14.16
C LEU A 81 5.46 9.75 15.54
N SER A 82 5.91 10.97 15.83
CA SER A 82 6.54 11.37 17.09
C SER A 82 5.54 11.73 18.20
N HIS A 83 4.22 11.65 17.92
CA HIS A 83 3.19 11.98 18.90
C HIS A 83 3.28 11.08 20.13
N LYS A 84 3.36 11.69 21.31
CA LYS A 84 3.37 10.97 22.59
C LYS A 84 1.95 10.82 23.13
N LEU A 85 1.62 9.62 23.57
CA LEU A 85 0.37 9.29 24.24
C LEU A 85 0.69 8.77 25.64
N ASP A 86 0.23 9.48 26.67
CA ASP A 86 0.50 9.16 28.08
C ASP A 86 2.00 8.96 28.37
N GLY A 87 2.84 9.80 27.75
CA GLY A 87 4.30 9.74 27.87
C GLY A 87 4.98 8.65 27.04
N LYS A 88 4.22 7.74 26.39
CA LYS A 88 4.73 6.66 25.54
C LYS A 88 4.90 7.10 24.09
N THR A 89 5.79 6.44 23.36
CA THR A 89 6.07 6.69 21.94
C THR A 89 5.52 5.59 21.02
N PHE A 90 5.20 5.93 19.78
CA PHE A 90 4.80 4.93 18.80
C PHE A 90 5.97 4.02 18.41
N SER A 91 5.69 2.72 18.26
CA SER A 91 6.65 1.71 17.79
C SER A 91 6.03 0.86 16.68
N LYS A 92 6.75 0.75 15.55
CA LYS A 92 6.38 -0.12 14.41
C LYS A 92 6.74 -1.59 14.64
N LYS A 93 7.50 -1.89 15.70
CA LYS A 93 8.04 -3.22 16.00
C LYS A 93 6.92 -4.19 16.36
N LYS A 94 7.14 -5.47 16.06
CA LYS A 94 6.23 -6.56 16.46
C LYS A 94 6.20 -6.77 17.98
N LYS A 95 7.34 -6.59 18.64
CA LYS A 95 7.47 -6.62 20.10
C LYS A 95 7.80 -5.21 20.58
N ILE A 96 7.00 -4.70 21.49
CA ILE A 96 7.14 -3.35 22.07
C ILE A 96 7.35 -3.47 23.57
N ASP A 97 7.96 -2.46 24.18
CA ASP A 97 7.92 -2.31 25.64
C ASP A 97 6.67 -1.51 26.03
N PRO A 98 5.61 -2.14 26.57
CA PRO A 98 4.36 -1.45 26.86
C PRO A 98 4.48 -0.38 27.96
N LYS A 99 5.61 -0.29 28.68
CA LYS A 99 5.85 0.78 29.66
C LYS A 99 6.17 2.11 28.97
N ILE A 100 6.87 2.07 27.83
CA ILE A 100 7.40 3.26 27.15
C ILE A 100 6.93 3.40 25.69
N GLU A 101 6.39 2.34 25.09
CA GLU A 101 5.95 2.29 23.69
C GLU A 101 4.47 1.86 23.57
N PHE A 102 3.82 2.27 22.48
CA PHE A 102 2.52 1.75 22.04
C PHE A 102 2.57 1.30 20.58
N GLY A 103 1.71 0.34 20.21
CA GLY A 103 1.70 -0.28 18.89
C GLY A 103 0.71 0.32 17.89
N LYS A 104 0.66 -0.30 16.70
CA LYS A 104 -0.12 0.15 15.53
C LYS A 104 -1.61 0.40 15.80
N THR A 105 -2.27 -0.50 16.54
CA THR A 105 -3.69 -0.35 16.87
C THR A 105 -3.96 0.92 17.68
N VAL A 106 -3.11 1.21 18.66
CA VAL A 106 -3.23 2.42 19.50
C VAL A 106 -2.91 3.65 18.66
N PHE A 107 -1.87 3.59 17.81
CA PHE A 107 -1.56 4.67 16.89
C PHE A 107 -2.74 5.03 15.99
N ALA A 108 -3.33 4.05 15.30
CA ALA A 108 -4.47 4.29 14.40
C ALA A 108 -5.71 4.83 15.13
N THR A 109 -6.05 4.24 16.28
CA THR A 109 -7.32 4.56 16.98
C THR A 109 -7.23 5.77 17.90
N LYS A 110 -6.09 5.99 18.56
CA LYS A 110 -5.93 7.05 19.58
C LYS A 110 -5.14 8.25 19.10
N VAL A 111 -4.26 8.09 18.11
CA VAL A 111 -3.49 9.20 17.54
C VAL A 111 -4.11 9.66 16.24
N VAL A 112 -4.20 8.78 15.24
CA VAL A 112 -4.65 9.13 13.89
C VAL A 112 -6.12 9.54 13.89
N SER A 113 -7.03 8.67 14.35
CA SER A 113 -8.47 8.96 14.34
C SER A 113 -8.83 10.21 15.16
N ALA A 114 -8.22 10.39 16.33
CA ALA A 114 -8.48 11.55 17.20
C ALA A 114 -7.97 12.88 16.61
N ASN A 115 -6.94 12.84 15.76
CA ASN A 115 -6.31 14.03 15.19
C ASN A 115 -6.46 14.11 13.65
N GLN A 116 -7.35 13.34 13.04
CA GLN A 116 -7.45 13.21 11.58
C GLN A 116 -7.62 14.54 10.84
N THR A 117 -8.27 15.54 11.45
CA THR A 117 -8.45 16.87 10.85
C THR A 117 -7.21 17.75 10.92
N LYS A 118 -6.21 17.38 11.73
CA LYS A 118 -4.96 18.12 11.96
C LYS A 118 -3.75 17.46 11.30
N ILE A 119 -3.85 16.17 10.97
CA ILE A 119 -2.79 15.41 10.33
C ILE A 119 -2.74 15.76 8.84
N LYS A 120 -1.52 15.97 8.33
CA LYS A 120 -1.29 16.08 6.89
C LYS A 120 -1.09 14.68 6.31
N PHE A 121 -1.94 14.29 5.37
CA PHE A 121 -1.88 12.99 4.68
C PHE A 121 -1.15 13.07 3.33
N ASP A 122 -0.29 14.06 3.14
CA ASP A 122 0.39 14.28 1.85
C ASP A 122 1.21 13.07 1.39
N GLY A 123 1.81 12.32 2.33
CA GLY A 123 2.55 11.09 2.03
C GLY A 123 1.70 9.97 1.42
N PHE A 124 0.37 10.03 1.54
CA PHE A 124 -0.55 9.04 0.97
C PHE A 124 -0.92 9.33 -0.49
N LYS A 125 -0.61 10.52 -1.02
CA LYS A 125 -1.01 10.91 -2.39
C LYS A 125 -0.57 9.91 -3.44
N CYS A 126 0.71 9.52 -3.42
CA CYS A 126 1.25 8.54 -4.37
C CYS A 126 0.49 7.20 -4.29
N LEU A 127 0.18 6.72 -3.08
CA LEU A 127 -0.61 5.51 -2.88
C LEU A 127 -2.04 5.63 -3.43
N LEU A 128 -2.70 6.76 -3.20
CA LEU A 128 -4.05 7.02 -3.70
C LEU A 128 -4.08 7.17 -5.23
N ASP A 129 -3.02 7.71 -5.82
CA ASP A 129 -2.84 7.76 -7.27
C ASP A 129 -2.64 6.35 -7.85
N GLN A 130 -1.94 5.46 -7.15
CA GLN A 130 -1.86 4.03 -7.55
C GLN A 130 -3.25 3.38 -7.55
N PHE A 131 -4.11 3.67 -6.56
CA PHE A 131 -5.48 3.15 -6.56
C PHE A 131 -6.32 3.71 -7.71
N SER A 132 -6.16 5.00 -8.02
CA SER A 132 -6.83 5.63 -9.16
C SER A 132 -6.43 4.96 -10.49
N GLN A 133 -5.14 4.61 -10.64
CA GLN A 133 -4.66 3.86 -11.80
C GLN A 133 -5.25 2.44 -11.87
N VAL A 134 -5.40 1.74 -10.74
CA VAL A 134 -6.10 0.44 -10.71
C VAL A 134 -7.55 0.58 -11.15
N ILE A 135 -8.26 1.61 -10.67
CA ILE A 135 -9.65 1.87 -11.03
C ILE A 135 -9.76 2.13 -12.53
N GLY A 136 -8.92 3.01 -13.09
CA GLY A 136 -8.92 3.31 -14.52
C GLY A 136 -8.61 2.09 -15.38
N HIS A 137 -7.59 1.30 -15.01
CA HIS A 137 -7.29 0.04 -15.69
C HIS A 137 -8.46 -0.93 -15.65
N TYR A 138 -9.19 -1.00 -14.53
CA TYR A 138 -10.34 -1.90 -14.38
C TYR A 138 -11.57 -1.45 -15.16
N THR A 139 -11.87 -0.15 -15.20
CA THR A 139 -13.03 0.39 -15.91
C THR A 139 -12.79 0.53 -17.42
N GLY A 140 -11.54 0.38 -17.87
CA GLY A 140 -11.15 0.62 -19.27
C GLY A 140 -11.10 2.09 -19.63
N GLU A 141 -11.05 2.98 -18.64
CA GLU A 141 -10.79 4.40 -18.84
C GLU A 141 -9.36 4.60 -19.37
N LYS A 142 -9.18 5.49 -20.35
CA LYS A 142 -7.83 5.85 -20.80
C LYS A 142 -7.08 6.49 -19.65
N GLU A 143 -5.85 6.03 -19.40
CA GLU A 143 -4.96 6.57 -18.36
C GLU A 143 -5.01 8.10 -18.35
N GLY A 144 -5.64 8.68 -17.32
CA GLY A 144 -5.48 10.08 -17.01
C GLY A 144 -4.04 10.28 -16.56
N GLY A 145 -3.21 10.80 -17.45
CA GLY A 145 -1.77 10.95 -17.23
C GLY A 145 -1.49 11.57 -15.86
N CYS A 146 -0.63 10.89 -15.09
CA CYS A 146 -0.09 11.41 -13.85
C CYS A 146 0.56 12.76 -14.17
N LYS A 147 0.06 13.86 -13.56
CA LYS A 147 0.73 15.16 -13.68
C LYS A 147 2.14 14.99 -13.12
N GLU A 148 3.15 15.26 -13.95
CA GLU A 148 4.55 15.22 -13.57
C GLU A 148 4.73 15.95 -12.23
N GLY A 149 5.22 15.22 -11.22
CA GLY A 149 5.53 15.79 -9.90
C GLY A 149 4.95 15.07 -8.68
N CYS A 150 3.98 14.15 -8.81
CA CYS A 150 3.45 13.44 -7.62
C CYS A 150 4.37 12.31 -7.12
N CYS A 151 5.20 11.77 -8.02
CA CYS A 151 6.25 10.81 -7.70
C CYS A 151 7.52 11.21 -8.47
N SER A 152 8.23 12.23 -8.02
CA SER A 152 9.51 12.66 -8.61
C SER A 152 10.65 11.69 -8.24
N MET A 153 10.47 10.42 -8.58
CA MET A 153 11.54 9.46 -8.80
C MET A 153 11.03 8.55 -9.90
N THR A 154 11.26 8.92 -11.16
CA THR A 154 11.29 7.98 -12.28
C THR A 154 12.11 6.77 -11.85
N GLN A 155 11.43 5.68 -11.50
CA GLN A 155 12.02 4.42 -11.06
C GLN A 155 12.65 3.72 -12.28
N LYS A 156 13.76 4.25 -12.78
CA LYS A 156 14.63 3.50 -13.70
C LYS A 156 15.43 2.50 -12.86
N ARG A 157 14.88 1.31 -12.65
CA ARG A 157 15.71 0.16 -12.24
C ARG A 157 16.56 -0.25 -13.44
N ASN A 158 17.84 0.09 -13.41
CA ASN A 158 18.84 -0.54 -14.27
C ASN A 158 19.13 -1.94 -13.71
N TRP A 159 18.49 -2.98 -14.26
CA TRP A 159 18.89 -4.35 -14.01
C TRP A 159 19.52 -4.91 -15.29
N LYS A 160 20.81 -5.27 -15.23
CA LYS A 160 21.52 -5.94 -16.33
C LYS A 160 20.97 -7.36 -16.49
N ARG A 161 20.74 -7.73 -17.75
CA ARG A 161 20.27 -9.04 -18.24
C ARG A 161 21.06 -10.20 -17.66
#